data_AF-A0A847YUE9-F1
#
_entry.id   AF-A0A847YUE9-F1
#
_cell.length_a   1.000
_cell.length_b   1.000
_cell.length_c   1.000
_cell.angle_alpha   90.00
_cell.angle_beta   90.00
_cell.angle_gamma   90.00
#
_symmetry.space_group_name_H-M   'P 1'
#
loop_
_entity.id
_entity.type
_entity.pdbx_description
1 polymer ?
#
loop_
_entity_poly.entity_id
_entity_poly.type
_entity_poly.pdbx_seq_one_letter_code
_entity_poly.pdbx_strand_id
1 'polypeptide(L)'
;MRLYPFKLSTVVSIVLGIAVLATCLFVPGYAGQEACPPIGAIRWDAWHGKDGKVGLAVEQSLSPLKWHSRVPFCGRILAPNRVEIECDSPSVMDQELRYAQQAGLSFWAFLAYDEDDPMSLSYKYYRASPDKRGIHFAFIAQFPRWGGREAYAARNRRFIEAMKDPAYQRVKGNRPLLFVFKIQEDLLQKEWRGAAGFQKAIAQLREEAIKAGVGNPFIVVMDFNPERAKRLADTFGFDAISTYATHTDKRGAPYSELMKHDRRYWERSKRTGASVVPIVMAGWDDRPRATSPAPWQRKRMDKLGAVYFAPARPDAIAAHVREAIDWTVQQAGAKGSNPIIIYAWNENDEGGWLIPTLSEGSARVESIGNALRQHCR
;
A
#
# COMPACT_ATOMS: atom_id res chain seq x y z
N MET A 1 42.10 78.33 -0.09
CA MET A 1 43.06 78.59 -1.18
C MET A 1 43.73 77.27 -1.52
N ARG A 2 43.76 76.92 -2.82
CA ARG A 2 44.59 75.91 -3.53
C ARG A 2 45.98 75.69 -2.88
N LEU A 3 46.75 74.61 -3.07
CA LEU A 3 46.74 73.36 -3.82
C LEU A 3 48.01 72.58 -3.33
N TYR A 4 48.03 71.27 -3.55
CA TYR A 4 49.17 70.32 -3.66
C TYR A 4 50.43 70.87 -4.38
N PRO A 5 51.65 70.23 -4.39
CA PRO A 5 51.86 68.78 -4.63
C PRO A 5 53.17 68.03 -4.17
N PHE A 6 53.10 66.67 -4.25
CA PHE A 6 54.08 65.62 -4.66
C PHE A 6 55.50 65.53 -4.04
N LYS A 7 56.11 64.37 -3.72
CA LYS A 7 56.50 63.17 -4.52
C LYS A 7 57.12 62.12 -3.53
N LEU A 8 57.12 60.79 -3.70
CA LEU A 8 58.14 60.00 -4.45
C LEU A 8 57.85 58.45 -4.37
N SER A 9 58.39 57.73 -5.37
CA SER A 9 58.52 56.28 -5.73
C SER A 9 58.62 55.20 -4.63
N THR A 10 57.87 54.08 -4.71
CA THR A 10 58.06 52.79 -5.46
C THR A 10 59.04 51.77 -4.82
N VAL A 11 58.49 50.70 -4.23
CA VAL A 11 59.08 49.33 -4.21
C VAL A 11 57.92 48.33 -4.36
N VAL A 12 58.09 47.39 -5.27
CA VAL A 12 57.16 46.30 -5.63
C VAL A 12 57.57 45.03 -4.88
N SER A 13 56.63 44.40 -4.17
CA SER A 13 56.70 42.99 -3.75
C SER A 13 55.39 42.32 -4.11
N ILE A 14 55.44 41.37 -5.02
CA ILE A 14 54.31 40.53 -5.45
C ILE A 14 54.27 39.32 -4.52
N VAL A 15 53.18 39.17 -3.76
CA VAL A 15 52.83 37.92 -3.06
C VAL A 15 51.61 37.33 -3.78
N LEU A 16 51.79 36.11 -4.30
CA LEU A 16 50.74 35.30 -4.91
C LEU A 16 49.74 34.87 -3.83
N GLY A 17 48.52 35.40 -3.88
CA GLY A 17 47.38 34.89 -3.12
C GLY A 17 46.55 33.95 -4.00
N ILE A 18 46.58 32.65 -3.69
CA ILE A 18 45.66 31.67 -4.29
C ILE A 18 44.30 31.83 -3.62
N ALA A 19 43.36 32.48 -4.30
CA ALA A 19 41.95 32.48 -3.91
C ALA A 19 41.31 31.18 -4.42
N VAL A 20 41.02 30.25 -3.50
CA VAL A 20 40.16 29.09 -3.80
C VAL A 20 38.72 29.59 -3.87
N LEU A 21 38.25 29.93 -5.08
CA LEU A 21 36.82 30.05 -5.34
C LEU A 21 36.22 28.64 -5.28
N ALA A 22 35.51 28.33 -4.20
CA ALA A 22 34.59 27.20 -4.16
C ALA A 22 33.40 27.51 -5.08
N THR A 23 33.52 27.16 -6.35
CA THR A 23 32.36 27.05 -7.25
C THR A 23 31.47 25.94 -6.72
N CYS A 24 30.39 26.33 -6.04
CA CYS A 24 29.23 25.47 -5.86
C CYS A 24 28.72 25.08 -7.26
N LEU A 25 29.18 23.93 -7.74
CA LEU A 25 28.55 23.27 -8.87
C LEU A 25 27.12 22.93 -8.41
N PHE A 26 26.17 23.78 -8.80
CA PHE A 26 24.78 23.40 -8.88
C PHE A 26 24.72 22.26 -9.88
N VAL A 27 24.81 21.02 -9.37
CA VAL A 27 24.31 19.87 -10.10
C VAL A 27 22.80 20.11 -10.16
N PRO A 28 22.22 20.36 -11.35
CA PRO A 28 20.77 20.31 -11.45
C PRO A 28 20.42 18.89 -11.05
N GLY A 29 19.76 18.74 -9.90
CA GLY A 29 19.14 17.48 -9.57
C GLY A 29 18.26 17.13 -10.75
N TYR A 30 18.54 15.98 -11.38
CA TYR A 30 17.55 15.32 -12.21
C TYR A 30 16.35 15.04 -11.31
N ALA A 31 15.47 16.02 -11.18
CA ALA A 31 14.09 15.79 -10.82
C ALA A 31 13.51 15.02 -12.00
N GLY A 32 13.79 13.72 -12.05
CA GLY A 32 13.08 12.78 -12.88
C GLY A 32 11.61 13.06 -12.63
N GLN A 33 10.96 13.57 -13.66
CA GLN A 33 9.55 13.87 -13.63
C GLN A 33 8.87 12.52 -13.46
N GLU A 34 8.47 12.15 -12.23
CA GLU A 34 7.63 10.97 -12.04
C GLU A 34 6.36 11.22 -12.84
N ALA A 35 6.27 10.61 -14.02
CA ALA A 35 5.14 10.80 -14.93
C ALA A 35 3.87 10.17 -14.36
N CYS A 36 3.99 9.26 -13.39
CA CYS A 36 2.90 8.54 -12.75
C CYS A 36 2.89 8.71 -11.22
N PRO A 37 1.69 8.65 -10.61
CA PRO A 37 1.57 8.59 -9.15
C PRO A 37 2.19 7.31 -8.57
N PRO A 38 2.58 7.27 -7.29
CA PRO A 38 3.03 6.05 -6.63
C PRO A 38 1.94 4.96 -6.68
N ILE A 39 2.31 3.74 -7.06
CA ILE A 39 1.39 2.61 -7.18
C ILE A 39 1.75 1.57 -6.13
N GLY A 40 0.82 1.27 -5.24
CA GLY A 40 1.02 0.23 -4.23
C GLY A 40 0.06 -0.93 -4.38
N ALA A 41 0.36 -2.02 -3.69
CA ALA A 41 -0.54 -3.17 -3.58
C ALA A 41 -0.76 -3.55 -2.11
N ILE A 42 -1.99 -3.95 -1.78
CA ILE A 42 -2.35 -4.49 -0.47
C ILE A 42 -1.59 -5.80 -0.28
N ARG A 43 -0.89 -5.93 0.85
CA ARG A 43 -0.18 -7.16 1.22
C ARG A 43 -0.76 -7.73 2.51
N TRP A 44 -1.21 -8.97 2.42
CA TRP A 44 -1.75 -9.73 3.52
C TRP A 44 -0.84 -10.92 3.83
N ASP A 45 -0.18 -10.87 4.98
CA ASP A 45 0.92 -11.77 5.35
C ASP A 45 0.42 -13.11 5.93
N ALA A 46 -0.65 -13.68 5.36
CA ALA A 46 -1.27 -14.92 5.82
C ALA A 46 -0.52 -16.20 5.42
N TRP A 47 0.47 -16.11 4.53
CA TRP A 47 1.07 -17.24 3.83
C TRP A 47 2.27 -17.82 4.57
N HIS A 48 2.06 -18.18 5.83
CA HIS A 48 3.10 -18.66 6.76
C HIS A 48 2.85 -20.11 7.20
N GLY A 49 2.10 -20.87 6.40
CA GLY A 49 1.70 -22.26 6.64
C GLY A 49 1.40 -22.61 8.11
N LYS A 50 2.17 -23.57 8.64
CA LYS A 50 1.98 -24.15 9.98
C LYS A 50 2.28 -23.20 11.15
N ASP A 51 2.91 -22.06 10.91
CA ASP A 51 3.34 -21.14 11.97
C ASP A 51 2.18 -20.36 12.60
N GLY A 52 0.98 -20.46 12.03
CA GLY A 52 -0.23 -19.94 12.67
C GLY A 52 -1.52 -20.46 12.05
N LYS A 53 -2.63 -20.26 12.78
CA LYS A 53 -3.97 -20.74 12.36
C LYS A 53 -4.47 -20.10 11.06
N VAL A 54 -3.99 -18.90 10.73
CA VAL A 54 -4.36 -18.21 9.48
C VAL A 54 -3.71 -18.89 8.28
N GLY A 55 -2.40 -19.14 8.33
CA GLY A 55 -1.64 -19.90 7.33
C GLY A 55 -2.25 -21.26 7.02
N LEU A 56 -2.51 -22.08 8.04
CA LEU A 56 -3.17 -23.37 7.87
C LEU A 56 -4.56 -23.25 7.19
N ALA A 57 -5.32 -22.20 7.50
CA ALA A 57 -6.65 -22.01 6.93
C ALA A 57 -6.61 -21.60 5.45
N VAL A 58 -5.65 -20.76 5.04
CA VAL A 58 -5.51 -20.35 3.62
C VAL A 58 -4.93 -21.49 2.78
N GLU A 59 -4.01 -22.30 3.33
CA GLU A 59 -3.55 -23.56 2.73
C GLU A 59 -4.71 -24.52 2.48
N GLN A 60 -5.55 -24.72 3.50
CA GLN A 60 -6.72 -25.59 3.39
C GLN A 60 -7.70 -25.09 2.33
N SER A 61 -7.91 -23.77 2.24
CA SER A 61 -8.78 -23.15 1.23
C SER A 61 -8.33 -23.44 -0.21
N LEU A 62 -7.01 -23.45 -0.46
CA LEU A 62 -6.43 -23.70 -1.78
C LEU A 62 -6.07 -25.16 -2.06
N SER A 63 -6.21 -26.05 -1.07
CA SER A 63 -5.87 -27.48 -1.19
C SER A 63 -6.65 -28.26 -2.26
N PRO A 64 -7.95 -28.02 -2.51
CA PRO A 64 -8.68 -28.70 -3.59
C PRO A 64 -8.10 -28.43 -4.98
N LEU A 65 -7.98 -29.47 -5.81
CA LEU A 65 -7.36 -29.46 -7.16
C LEU A 65 -7.82 -28.29 -8.04
N LYS A 66 -9.11 -27.96 -8.01
CA LYS A 66 -9.70 -26.86 -8.79
C LYS A 66 -9.14 -25.47 -8.46
N TRP A 67 -8.42 -25.32 -7.34
CA TRP A 67 -7.82 -24.07 -6.88
C TRP A 67 -6.29 -24.04 -7.00
N HIS A 68 -5.66 -25.12 -7.47
CA HIS A 68 -4.19 -25.22 -7.56
C HIS A 68 -3.56 -24.15 -8.45
N SER A 69 -4.29 -23.60 -9.42
CA SER A 69 -3.82 -22.50 -10.26
C SER A 69 -3.53 -21.20 -9.48
N ARG A 70 -4.04 -21.09 -8.25
CA ARG A 70 -3.85 -19.94 -7.36
C ARG A 70 -2.74 -20.14 -6.33
N VAL A 71 -2.12 -21.32 -6.26
CA VAL A 71 -1.03 -21.58 -5.32
C VAL A 71 0.15 -20.69 -5.70
N PRO A 72 0.64 -19.82 -4.79
CA PRO A 72 1.72 -18.89 -5.11
C PRO A 72 3.01 -19.65 -5.44
N PHE A 73 3.96 -18.99 -6.10
CA PHE A 73 5.21 -19.60 -6.55
C PHE A 73 6.04 -20.25 -5.42
N CYS A 74 5.86 -19.78 -4.19
CA CYS A 74 6.49 -20.29 -2.96
C CYS A 74 5.76 -21.48 -2.32
N GLY A 75 4.58 -21.85 -2.85
CA GLY A 75 3.83 -23.01 -2.40
C GLY A 75 4.26 -24.31 -3.11
N ARG A 76 3.70 -25.43 -2.64
CA ARG A 76 3.92 -26.77 -3.18
C ARG A 76 2.60 -27.52 -3.30
N ILE A 77 2.37 -28.14 -4.46
CA ILE A 77 1.26 -29.07 -4.66
C ILE A 77 1.75 -30.47 -4.32
N LEU A 78 1.09 -31.13 -3.37
CA LEU A 78 1.54 -32.41 -2.82
C LEU A 78 0.58 -33.55 -3.16
N ALA A 79 -0.71 -33.24 -3.27
CA ALA A 79 -1.74 -34.16 -3.73
C ALA A 79 -2.94 -33.36 -4.28
N PRO A 80 -3.91 -33.99 -4.97
CA PRO A 80 -5.12 -33.31 -5.47
C PRO A 80 -5.95 -32.55 -4.42
N ASN A 81 -5.78 -32.84 -3.13
CA ASN A 81 -6.47 -32.19 -2.02
C ASN A 81 -5.49 -31.70 -0.94
N ARG A 82 -4.22 -31.47 -1.28
CA ARG A 82 -3.19 -31.05 -0.32
C ARG A 82 -2.15 -30.15 -0.96
N VAL A 83 -1.99 -28.96 -0.39
CA VAL A 83 -0.91 -28.01 -0.70
C VAL A 83 -0.20 -27.62 0.60
N GLU A 84 1.04 -27.16 0.48
CA GLU A 84 1.78 -26.47 1.55
C GLU A 84 2.17 -25.08 1.02
N ILE A 85 1.96 -24.02 1.81
CA ILE A 85 2.20 -22.63 1.43
C ILE A 85 2.92 -21.91 2.58
N GLU A 86 4.24 -22.06 2.57
CA GLU A 86 5.20 -21.43 3.50
C GLU A 86 6.00 -20.37 2.73
N CYS A 87 5.41 -19.19 2.57
CA CYS A 87 5.97 -18.07 1.81
C CYS A 87 6.71 -17.05 2.70
N ASP A 88 6.91 -17.36 3.98
CA ASP A 88 7.52 -16.52 4.99
C ASP A 88 8.99 -16.90 5.22
N SER A 89 9.83 -16.63 4.22
CA SER A 89 11.28 -16.75 4.36
C SER A 89 12.02 -15.56 3.77
N PRO A 90 13.28 -15.28 4.18
CA PRO A 90 14.09 -14.23 3.58
C PRO A 90 14.25 -14.37 2.06
N SER A 91 14.43 -15.61 1.57
CA SER A 91 14.61 -15.88 0.14
C SER A 91 13.34 -15.61 -0.68
N VAL A 92 12.18 -15.96 -0.13
CA VAL A 92 10.88 -15.69 -0.76
C VAL A 92 10.63 -14.18 -0.78
N MET A 93 10.89 -13.47 0.32
CA MET A 93 10.76 -12.02 0.37
C MET A 93 11.63 -11.30 -0.67
N ASP A 94 12.91 -11.66 -0.79
CA ASP A 94 13.80 -11.08 -1.82
C ASP A 94 13.29 -11.36 -3.24
N GLN A 95 12.75 -12.55 -3.49
CA GLN A 95 12.12 -12.87 -4.77
C GLN A 95 10.83 -12.07 -5.02
N GLU A 96 9.99 -11.89 -4.00
CA GLU A 96 8.79 -11.06 -4.09
C GLU A 96 9.12 -9.60 -4.36
N LEU A 97 10.18 -9.06 -3.74
CA LEU A 97 10.68 -7.70 -4.00
C LEU A 97 11.14 -7.53 -5.45
N ARG A 98 11.81 -8.55 -6.03
CA ARG A 98 12.13 -8.55 -7.47
C ARG A 98 10.87 -8.49 -8.33
N TYR A 99 9.85 -9.28 -8.01
CA TYR A 99 8.60 -9.27 -8.75
C TYR A 99 7.83 -7.95 -8.60
N ALA A 100 7.80 -7.37 -7.39
CA ALA A 100 7.20 -6.06 -7.17
C ALA A 100 7.92 -4.95 -7.96
N GLN A 101 9.25 -4.98 -7.99
CA GLN A 101 10.05 -4.06 -8.81
C GLN A 101 9.78 -4.27 -10.30
N GLN A 102 9.71 -5.52 -10.77
CA GLN A 102 9.40 -5.85 -12.16
C GLN A 102 8.01 -5.34 -12.58
N ALA A 103 7.03 -5.42 -11.68
CA ALA A 103 5.69 -4.86 -11.86
C ALA A 103 5.67 -3.33 -11.84
N GLY A 104 6.73 -2.67 -11.36
CA GLY A 104 6.80 -1.22 -11.20
C GLY A 104 5.99 -0.69 -10.00
N LEU A 105 5.79 -1.52 -8.97
CA LEU A 105 5.18 -1.05 -7.72
C LEU A 105 6.15 -0.12 -6.99
N SER A 106 5.60 0.89 -6.33
CA SER A 106 6.34 1.81 -5.46
C SER A 106 6.31 1.37 -4.00
N PHE A 107 5.24 0.69 -3.56
CA PHE A 107 5.12 0.23 -2.17
C PHE A 107 4.20 -0.97 -1.98
N TRP A 108 4.33 -1.63 -0.83
CA TRP A 108 3.30 -2.51 -0.28
C TRP A 108 2.58 -1.86 0.89
N ALA A 109 1.25 -2.03 0.96
CA ALA A 109 0.45 -1.65 2.11
C ALA A 109 0.21 -2.89 2.97
N PHE A 110 1.03 -3.07 4.01
CA PHE A 110 0.94 -4.21 4.93
C PHE A 110 -0.22 -4.01 5.91
N LEU A 111 -1.05 -5.02 6.11
CA LEU A 111 -1.95 -5.02 7.27
C LEU A 111 -1.12 -5.06 8.56
N ALA A 112 -1.43 -4.17 9.50
CA ALA A 112 -0.68 -4.07 10.74
C ALA A 112 -1.15 -5.11 11.78
N TYR A 113 -0.22 -5.98 12.19
CA TYR A 113 -0.42 -6.99 13.24
C TYR A 113 0.55 -6.78 14.42
N ASP A 114 0.39 -7.61 15.45
CA ASP A 114 1.26 -7.63 16.64
C ASP A 114 2.62 -8.20 16.23
N GLU A 115 3.71 -7.76 16.86
CA GLU A 115 5.06 -8.18 16.42
C GLU A 115 5.28 -9.67 16.58
N ASP A 116 4.67 -10.27 17.59
CA ASP A 116 4.71 -11.70 17.89
C ASP A 116 3.65 -12.51 17.11
N ASP A 117 2.72 -11.85 16.41
CA ASP A 117 1.75 -12.54 15.54
C ASP A 117 2.46 -13.11 14.29
N PRO A 118 2.23 -14.38 13.91
CA PRO A 118 2.73 -14.96 12.66
C PRO A 118 2.40 -14.13 11.42
N MET A 119 1.30 -13.37 11.45
CA MET A 119 0.91 -12.41 10.42
C MET A 119 1.90 -11.24 10.24
N SER A 120 2.92 -11.11 11.10
CA SER A 120 3.99 -10.12 10.98
C SER A 120 5.31 -10.71 10.44
N LEU A 121 5.39 -12.02 10.17
CA LEU A 121 6.64 -12.68 9.75
C LEU A 121 7.17 -12.13 8.43
N SER A 122 6.32 -12.04 7.41
CA SER A 122 6.71 -11.47 6.11
C SER A 122 7.16 -10.01 6.23
N TYR A 123 6.45 -9.15 6.98
CA TYR A 123 6.90 -7.79 7.27
C TYR A 123 8.28 -7.75 7.96
N LYS A 124 8.57 -8.67 8.91
CA LYS A 124 9.92 -8.76 9.52
C LYS A 124 10.99 -9.07 8.49
N TYR A 125 10.74 -9.99 7.57
CA TYR A 125 11.68 -10.30 6.49
C TYR A 125 11.86 -9.13 5.52
N TYR A 126 10.78 -8.41 5.20
CA TYR A 126 10.87 -7.17 4.41
C TYR A 126 11.78 -6.13 5.09
N ARG A 127 11.60 -5.92 6.40
CA ARG A 127 12.41 -5.00 7.19
C ARG A 127 13.89 -5.39 7.21
N ALA A 128 14.15 -6.68 7.41
CA ALA A 128 15.49 -7.25 7.44
C ALA A 128 16.16 -7.31 6.05
N SER A 129 15.42 -7.18 4.95
CA SER A 129 16.00 -7.21 3.61
C SER A 129 17.00 -6.06 3.41
N PRO A 130 18.25 -6.36 3.00
CA PRO A 130 19.27 -5.36 2.74
C PRO A 130 18.99 -4.54 1.48
N ASP A 131 18.26 -5.11 0.52
CA ASP A 131 17.83 -4.43 -0.70
C ASP A 131 16.31 -4.53 -0.83
N LYS A 132 15.63 -3.40 -0.68
CA LYS A 132 14.18 -3.29 -0.81
C LYS A 132 13.74 -3.08 -2.26
N ARG A 133 14.66 -3.04 -3.23
CA ARG A 133 14.40 -2.91 -4.67
C ARG A 133 13.58 -1.65 -5.03
N GLY A 134 13.69 -0.60 -4.23
CA GLY A 134 12.87 0.61 -4.36
C GLY A 134 11.41 0.44 -3.91
N ILE A 135 11.03 -0.71 -3.34
CA ILE A 135 9.70 -0.96 -2.80
C ILE A 135 9.63 -0.44 -1.38
N HIS A 136 8.90 0.66 -1.19
CA HIS A 136 8.58 1.21 0.11
C HIS A 136 7.46 0.41 0.80
N PHE A 137 7.06 0.82 2.00
CA PHE A 137 5.93 0.23 2.71
C PHE A 137 5.05 1.25 3.41
N ALA A 138 3.76 0.99 3.49
CA ALA A 138 2.81 1.69 4.33
C ALA A 138 2.06 0.68 5.20
N PHE A 139 1.38 1.16 6.24
CA PHE A 139 0.49 0.31 7.03
C PHE A 139 -0.98 0.53 6.70
N ILE A 140 -1.73 -0.57 6.77
CA ILE A 140 -3.19 -0.60 6.89
C ILE A 140 -3.51 -0.97 8.35
N ALA A 141 -3.85 0.05 9.14
CA ALA A 141 -4.34 -0.11 10.50
C ALA A 141 -5.81 -0.56 10.48
N GLN A 142 -6.05 -1.84 10.76
CA GLN A 142 -7.41 -2.32 10.97
C GLN A 142 -7.93 -1.82 12.31
N PHE A 143 -9.01 -1.05 12.31
CA PHE A 143 -9.52 -0.33 13.49
C PHE A 143 -9.70 -1.21 14.75
N PRO A 144 -10.31 -2.42 14.69
CA PRO A 144 -10.36 -3.34 15.83
C PRO A 144 -9.01 -3.73 16.43
N ARG A 145 -7.93 -3.75 15.63
CA ARG A 145 -6.59 -4.16 16.06
C ARG A 145 -5.82 -3.04 16.75
N TRP A 146 -6.35 -1.82 16.72
CA TRP A 146 -5.80 -0.74 17.53
C TRP A 146 -6.03 -0.99 19.03
N GLY A 147 -6.98 -1.86 19.39
CA GLY A 147 -7.17 -2.35 20.76
C GLY A 147 -7.70 -1.30 21.74
N GLY A 148 -8.40 -0.29 21.23
CA GLY A 148 -8.98 0.78 22.04
C GLY A 148 -7.98 1.64 22.78
N ARG A 149 -8.49 2.41 23.76
CA ARG A 149 -7.69 3.35 24.57
C ARG A 149 -6.55 2.68 25.35
N GLU A 150 -6.71 1.43 25.77
CA GLU A 150 -5.71 0.71 26.58
C GLU A 150 -4.46 0.37 25.77
N ALA A 151 -4.64 -0.15 24.55
CA ALA A 151 -3.51 -0.49 23.67
C ALA A 151 -3.01 0.70 22.83
N TYR A 152 -3.81 1.77 22.71
CA TYR A 152 -3.53 2.89 21.81
C TYR A 152 -2.10 3.43 21.92
N ALA A 153 -1.61 3.74 23.13
CA ALA A 153 -0.28 4.35 23.28
C ALA A 153 0.85 3.44 22.77
N ALA A 154 0.76 2.14 23.00
CA ALA A 154 1.74 1.18 22.48
C ALA A 154 1.64 1.06 20.95
N ARG A 155 0.43 0.98 20.40
CA ARG A 155 0.19 0.93 18.94
C ARG A 155 0.66 2.19 18.23
N ASN A 156 0.37 3.35 18.82
CA ASN A 156 0.73 4.65 18.27
C ASN A 156 2.24 4.80 18.16
N ARG A 157 2.97 4.45 19.23
CA ARG A 157 4.44 4.42 19.22
C ARG A 157 4.98 3.51 18.12
N ARG A 158 4.44 2.30 17.96
CA ARG A 158 4.86 1.37 16.90
C ARG A 158 4.67 1.95 15.50
N PHE A 159 3.54 2.63 15.24
CA PHE A 159 3.34 3.31 13.96
C PHE A 159 4.35 4.43 13.74
N ILE A 160 4.59 5.28 14.74
CA ILE A 160 5.53 6.40 14.63
C ILE A 160 6.97 5.90 14.45
N GLU A 161 7.39 4.87 15.19
CA GLU A 161 8.71 4.26 15.02
C GLU A 161 8.88 3.66 13.62
N ALA A 162 7.85 3.00 13.08
CA ALA A 162 7.90 2.51 11.70
C ALA A 162 8.00 3.65 10.67
N MET A 163 7.31 4.78 10.91
CA MET A 163 7.38 5.97 10.05
C MET A 163 8.76 6.64 10.00
N LYS A 164 9.68 6.31 10.94
CA LYS A 164 11.08 6.76 10.88
C LYS A 164 11.91 6.00 9.84
N ASP A 165 11.45 4.84 9.38
CA ASP A 165 12.19 4.07 8.39
C ASP A 165 12.24 4.81 7.05
N PRO A 166 13.42 4.92 6.41
CA PRO A 166 13.54 5.60 5.12
C PRO A 166 12.73 4.95 4.00
N ALA A 167 12.39 3.66 4.11
CA ALA A 167 11.52 2.95 3.18
C ALA A 167 10.02 3.08 3.54
N TYR A 168 9.64 3.86 4.57
CA TYR A 168 8.21 4.14 4.80
C TYR A 168 7.68 5.03 3.68
N GLN A 169 6.58 4.65 3.04
CA GLN A 169 5.99 5.38 1.91
C GLN A 169 5.53 6.76 2.36
N ARG A 170 5.99 7.78 1.63
CA ARG A 170 5.61 9.17 1.86
C ARG A 170 4.90 9.75 0.64
N VAL A 171 3.97 10.66 0.89
CA VAL A 171 3.16 11.31 -0.14
C VAL A 171 2.97 12.79 0.19
N LYS A 172 2.50 13.61 -0.76
CA LYS A 172 2.07 15.01 -0.52
C LYS A 172 3.07 15.86 0.27
N GLY A 173 4.30 15.95 -0.23
CA GLY A 173 5.34 16.73 0.44
C GLY A 173 5.83 16.06 1.72
N ASN A 174 6.25 14.79 1.61
CA ASN A 174 6.96 14.03 2.64
C ASN A 174 6.13 13.51 3.84
N ARG A 175 4.80 13.41 3.69
CA ARG A 175 3.89 12.92 4.75
C ARG A 175 3.83 11.38 4.78
N PRO A 176 4.04 10.70 5.92
CA PRO A 176 3.93 9.24 6.02
C PRO A 176 2.53 8.74 5.69
N LEU A 177 2.39 7.78 4.76
CA LEU A 177 1.10 7.23 4.35
C LEU A 177 0.58 6.18 5.36
N LEU A 178 -0.62 6.39 5.92
CA LEU A 178 -1.29 5.44 6.80
C LEU A 178 -2.72 5.20 6.33
N PHE A 179 -3.09 3.94 6.10
CA PHE A 179 -4.48 3.57 5.84
C PHE A 179 -5.18 3.14 7.13
N VAL A 180 -6.45 3.51 7.29
CA VAL A 180 -7.31 3.09 8.40
C VAL A 180 -8.50 2.34 7.83
N PHE A 181 -8.63 1.07 8.18
CA PHE A 181 -9.63 0.18 7.62
C PHE A 181 -10.64 -0.29 8.66
N LYS A 182 -11.90 -0.44 8.23
CA LYS A 182 -12.95 -1.15 8.98
C LYS A 182 -13.31 -0.50 10.32
N ILE A 183 -13.45 0.84 10.32
CA ILE A 183 -14.02 1.57 11.46
C ILE A 183 -15.43 1.04 11.71
N GLN A 184 -15.66 0.61 12.94
CA GLN A 184 -16.87 -0.08 13.39
C GLN A 184 -17.52 0.74 14.50
N GLU A 185 -18.82 1.01 14.36
CA GLU A 185 -19.54 1.95 15.24
C GLU A 185 -19.66 1.42 16.68
N ASP A 186 -19.89 0.12 16.84
CA ASP A 186 -19.96 -0.55 18.13
C ASP A 186 -18.63 -0.46 18.89
N LEU A 187 -17.51 -0.70 18.19
CA LEU A 187 -16.17 -0.56 18.77
C LEU A 187 -15.79 0.90 19.00
N LEU A 188 -16.22 1.82 18.14
CA LEU A 188 -16.03 3.26 18.34
C LEU A 188 -16.66 3.70 19.68
N GLN A 189 -17.90 3.28 19.93
CA GLN A 189 -18.56 3.59 21.19
C GLN A 189 -17.86 2.90 22.38
N LYS A 190 -17.66 1.59 22.30
CA LYS A 190 -17.14 0.77 23.41
C LYS A 190 -15.69 1.13 23.76
N GLU A 191 -14.83 1.17 22.76
CA GLU A 191 -13.37 1.25 22.96
C GLU A 191 -12.86 2.68 22.98
N TRP A 192 -13.59 3.63 22.36
CA TRP A 192 -13.14 5.02 22.21
C TRP A 192 -14.04 6.05 22.90
N ARG A 193 -15.13 5.64 23.57
CA ARG A 193 -16.13 6.56 24.13
C ARG A 193 -16.75 7.43 23.04
N GLY A 194 -17.01 6.83 21.88
CA GLY A 194 -17.60 7.46 20.71
C GLY A 194 -16.61 8.24 19.86
N ALA A 195 -17.14 8.93 18.85
CA ALA A 195 -16.35 9.62 17.84
C ALA A 195 -15.36 10.64 18.43
N ALA A 196 -15.76 11.40 19.45
CA ALA A 196 -14.91 12.42 20.06
C ALA A 196 -13.62 11.86 20.66
N GLY A 197 -13.66 10.65 21.26
CA GLY A 197 -12.46 10.04 21.81
C GLY A 197 -11.53 9.48 20.75
N PHE A 198 -12.05 8.95 19.64
CA PHE A 198 -11.21 8.53 18.53
C PHE A 198 -10.64 9.73 17.75
N GLN A 199 -11.40 10.81 17.60
CA GLN A 199 -10.90 12.06 17.02
C GLN A 199 -9.70 12.60 17.82
N LYS A 200 -9.78 12.59 19.16
CA LYS A 200 -8.64 12.93 20.03
C LYS A 200 -7.44 12.02 19.81
N ALA A 201 -7.67 10.71 19.64
CA ALA A 201 -6.60 9.75 19.36
C ALA A 201 -5.94 10.00 17.98
N ILE A 202 -6.70 10.38 16.95
CA ILE A 202 -6.10 10.74 15.65
C ILE A 202 -5.32 12.06 15.74
N ALA A 203 -5.84 13.06 16.47
CA ALA A 203 -5.11 14.30 16.72
C ALA A 203 -3.78 14.06 17.45
N GLN A 204 -3.80 13.22 18.50
CA GLN A 204 -2.62 12.83 19.25
C GLN A 204 -1.60 12.07 18.39
N LEU A 205 -2.05 11.16 17.50
CA LEU A 205 -1.16 10.50 16.54
C LEU A 205 -0.40 11.51 15.68
N ARG A 206 -1.11 12.52 15.14
CA ARG A 206 -0.49 13.56 14.32
C ARG A 206 0.50 14.40 15.13
N GLU A 207 0.14 14.82 16.33
CA GLU A 207 1.00 15.62 17.21
C GLU A 207 2.28 14.86 17.57
N GLU A 208 2.16 13.60 18.01
CA GLU A 208 3.30 12.76 18.39
C GLU A 208 4.20 12.45 17.18
N ALA A 209 3.63 12.23 15.99
CA ALA A 209 4.38 12.03 14.76
C ALA A 209 5.18 13.28 14.35
N ILE A 210 4.57 14.46 14.44
CA ILE A 210 5.26 15.74 14.19
C ILE A 210 6.39 15.94 15.20
N LYS A 211 6.11 15.73 16.49
CA LYS A 211 7.10 15.85 17.58
C LYS A 211 8.26 14.87 17.41
N ALA A 212 8.00 13.68 16.90
CA ALA A 212 9.03 12.67 16.61
C ALA A 212 9.82 12.96 15.32
N GLY A 213 9.54 14.05 14.61
CA GLY A 213 10.26 14.46 13.40
C GLY A 213 9.88 13.70 12.14
N VAL A 214 8.88 12.80 12.19
CA VAL A 214 8.44 12.04 11.00
C VAL A 214 7.44 12.81 10.14
N GLY A 215 6.95 13.95 10.64
CA GLY A 215 5.97 14.82 9.96
C GLY A 215 4.52 14.41 10.22
N ASN A 216 3.59 15.18 9.66
CA ASN A 216 2.15 14.94 9.81
C ASN A 216 1.68 13.80 8.88
N PRO A 217 1.24 12.64 9.37
CA PRO A 217 0.85 11.49 8.53
C PRO A 217 -0.25 11.85 7.52
N PHE A 218 -0.22 11.30 6.31
CA PHE A 218 -1.34 11.36 5.35
C PHE A 218 -2.24 10.15 5.59
N ILE A 219 -3.40 10.38 6.22
CA ILE A 219 -4.27 9.30 6.70
C ILE A 219 -5.41 9.08 5.72
N VAL A 220 -5.56 7.84 5.25
CA VAL A 220 -6.56 7.44 4.25
C VAL A 220 -7.55 6.47 4.89
N VAL A 221 -8.84 6.84 4.94
CA VAL A 221 -9.87 5.89 5.41
C VAL A 221 -10.30 4.96 4.30
N MET A 222 -10.36 3.67 4.60
CA MET A 222 -10.81 2.63 3.68
C MET A 222 -12.22 2.18 4.06
N ASP A 223 -13.21 2.51 3.23
CA ASP A 223 -14.61 2.14 3.42
C ASP A 223 -15.25 1.64 2.11
N PHE A 224 -16.15 0.68 2.21
CA PHE A 224 -16.87 0.13 1.06
C PHE A 224 -17.92 1.10 0.50
N ASN A 225 -18.32 2.10 1.28
CA ASN A 225 -19.26 3.14 0.88
C ASN A 225 -18.56 4.52 0.84
N PRO A 226 -18.39 5.15 -0.33
CA PRO A 226 -17.74 6.45 -0.46
C PRO A 226 -18.36 7.56 0.39
N GLU A 227 -19.68 7.61 0.50
CA GLU A 227 -20.38 8.65 1.25
C GLU A 227 -20.15 8.50 2.76
N ARG A 228 -20.08 7.26 3.26
CA ARG A 228 -19.65 6.96 4.63
C ARG A 228 -18.17 7.29 4.82
N ALA A 229 -17.32 6.92 3.86
CA ALA A 229 -15.89 7.22 3.89
C ALA A 229 -15.65 8.72 4.09
N LYS A 230 -16.35 9.57 3.32
CA LYS A 230 -16.28 11.03 3.46
C LYS A 230 -16.71 11.50 4.84
N ARG A 231 -17.83 11.00 5.38
CA ARG A 231 -18.27 11.35 6.75
C ARG A 231 -17.25 10.95 7.82
N LEU A 232 -16.62 9.79 7.68
CA LEU A 232 -15.55 9.35 8.58
C LEU A 232 -14.32 10.25 8.45
N ALA A 233 -13.93 10.61 7.22
CA ALA A 233 -12.82 11.50 6.96
C ALA A 233 -13.03 12.89 7.58
N ASP A 234 -14.23 13.47 7.43
CA ASP A 234 -14.58 14.77 8.02
C ASP A 234 -14.60 14.69 9.56
N THR A 235 -15.22 13.65 10.12
CA THR A 235 -15.34 13.48 11.57
C THR A 235 -13.97 13.32 12.25
N PHE A 236 -13.05 12.58 11.64
CA PHE A 236 -11.76 12.25 12.26
C PHE A 236 -10.57 13.04 11.73
N GLY A 237 -10.79 13.92 10.74
CA GLY A 237 -9.72 14.70 10.11
C GLY A 237 -8.76 13.82 9.29
N PHE A 238 -9.29 12.86 8.53
CA PHE A 238 -8.50 12.09 7.57
C PHE A 238 -8.33 12.86 6.26
N ASP A 239 -7.23 12.59 5.54
CA ASP A 239 -6.80 13.38 4.38
C ASP A 239 -7.42 12.90 3.07
N ALA A 240 -7.78 11.62 2.97
CA ALA A 240 -8.37 11.03 1.77
C ALA A 240 -9.25 9.82 2.09
N ILE A 241 -10.02 9.40 1.08
CA ILE A 241 -10.85 8.20 1.12
C ILE A 241 -10.36 7.17 0.10
N SER A 242 -10.58 5.90 0.42
CA SER A 242 -10.33 4.75 -0.44
C SER A 242 -11.21 3.58 -0.03
N THR A 243 -10.96 2.40 -0.57
CA THR A 243 -11.60 1.15 -0.17
C THR A 243 -10.62 0.00 -0.22
N TYR A 244 -10.81 -0.99 0.64
CA TYR A 244 -9.94 -2.17 0.72
C TYR A 244 -10.14 -3.10 -0.48
N ALA A 245 -11.41 -3.31 -0.86
CA ALA A 245 -11.85 -4.09 -1.99
C ALA A 245 -13.23 -3.59 -2.40
N THR A 246 -13.63 -3.79 -3.65
CA THR A 246 -14.96 -3.39 -4.11
C THR A 246 -15.44 -4.28 -5.25
N HIS A 247 -16.74 -4.55 -5.30
CA HIS A 247 -17.33 -5.42 -6.32
C HIS A 247 -18.85 -5.22 -6.40
N THR A 248 -19.46 -5.66 -7.51
CA THR A 248 -20.93 -5.82 -7.58
C THR A 248 -21.38 -7.08 -6.84
N ASP A 249 -22.69 -7.33 -6.79
CA ASP A 249 -23.33 -8.56 -6.31
C ASP A 249 -23.40 -9.69 -7.35
N LYS A 250 -22.82 -9.48 -8.54
CA LYS A 250 -22.84 -10.45 -9.64
C LYS A 250 -22.11 -11.75 -9.32
N ARG A 251 -22.60 -12.85 -9.92
CA ARG A 251 -22.05 -14.20 -9.81
C ARG A 251 -21.54 -14.68 -11.17
N GLY A 252 -20.25 -15.01 -11.27
CA GLY A 252 -19.62 -15.49 -12.49
C GLY A 252 -19.48 -14.45 -13.60
N ALA A 253 -19.60 -13.17 -13.28
CA ALA A 253 -19.45 -12.10 -14.26
C ALA A 253 -18.00 -11.96 -14.77
N PRO A 254 -17.77 -11.43 -15.99
CA PRO A 254 -16.41 -11.20 -16.48
C PRO A 254 -15.69 -10.13 -15.65
N TYR A 255 -14.36 -10.20 -15.62
CA TYR A 255 -13.51 -9.23 -14.90
C TYR A 255 -13.78 -7.76 -15.28
N SER A 256 -14.20 -7.50 -16.52
CA SER A 256 -14.60 -6.15 -16.96
C SER A 256 -15.71 -5.53 -16.10
N GLU A 257 -16.53 -6.33 -15.42
CA GLU A 257 -17.55 -5.82 -14.49
C GLU A 257 -16.93 -5.30 -13.17
N LEU A 258 -15.82 -5.88 -12.71
CA LEU A 258 -15.01 -5.32 -11.62
C LEU A 258 -14.40 -3.99 -12.05
N MET A 259 -13.78 -3.93 -13.24
CA MET A 259 -13.22 -2.68 -13.76
C MET A 259 -14.28 -1.56 -13.85
N LYS A 260 -15.47 -1.89 -14.36
CA LYS A 260 -16.60 -0.94 -14.38
C LYS A 260 -17.04 -0.52 -12.97
N HIS A 261 -16.99 -1.43 -11.99
CA HIS A 261 -17.36 -1.12 -10.62
C HIS A 261 -16.35 -0.18 -9.95
N ASP A 262 -15.05 -0.44 -10.11
CA ASP A 262 -13.97 0.39 -9.57
C ASP A 262 -14.07 1.82 -10.11
N ARG A 263 -14.23 1.98 -11.44
CA ARG A 263 -14.46 3.30 -12.05
C ARG A 263 -15.67 4.02 -11.44
N ARG A 264 -16.78 3.31 -11.21
CA ARG A 264 -17.94 3.90 -10.52
C ARG A 264 -17.63 4.27 -9.08
N TYR A 265 -16.81 3.49 -8.36
CA TYR A 265 -16.36 3.81 -7.02
C TYR A 265 -15.50 5.09 -7.02
N TRP A 266 -14.56 5.23 -7.95
CA TRP A 266 -13.74 6.43 -8.10
C TRP A 266 -14.60 7.67 -8.35
N GLU A 267 -15.54 7.59 -9.29
CA GLU A 267 -16.44 8.70 -9.61
C GLU A 267 -17.41 9.05 -8.47
N ARG A 268 -17.92 8.05 -7.76
CA ARG A 268 -18.73 8.28 -6.54
C ARG A 268 -17.91 8.97 -5.46
N SER A 269 -16.68 8.52 -5.24
CA SER A 269 -15.75 9.09 -4.27
C SER A 269 -15.44 10.55 -4.62
N LYS A 270 -15.14 10.84 -5.88
CA LYS A 270 -14.94 12.21 -6.37
C LYS A 270 -16.15 13.10 -6.13
N ARG A 271 -17.37 12.63 -6.39
CA ARG A 271 -18.61 13.40 -6.15
C ARG A 271 -18.86 13.77 -4.69
N THR A 272 -18.24 13.08 -3.74
CA THR A 272 -18.31 13.47 -2.32
C THR A 272 -17.49 14.72 -2.00
N GLY A 273 -16.64 15.20 -2.93
CA GLY A 273 -15.68 16.27 -2.71
C GLY A 273 -14.44 15.83 -1.91
N ALA A 274 -14.27 14.55 -1.64
CA ALA A 274 -13.08 14.01 -0.99
C ALA A 274 -11.85 14.01 -1.90
N SER A 275 -10.66 14.07 -1.29
CA SER A 275 -9.44 13.57 -1.91
C SER A 275 -9.52 12.04 -2.00
N VAL A 276 -9.19 11.45 -3.16
CA VAL A 276 -9.40 10.02 -3.44
C VAL A 276 -8.10 9.30 -3.72
N VAL A 277 -7.84 8.20 -3.03
CA VAL A 277 -6.84 7.18 -3.39
C VAL A 277 -7.59 6.05 -4.11
N PRO A 278 -7.51 5.94 -5.44
CA PRO A 278 -8.31 4.97 -6.17
C PRO A 278 -7.80 3.53 -5.95
N ILE A 279 -8.75 2.60 -5.92
CA ILE A 279 -8.53 1.16 -5.85
C ILE A 279 -8.48 0.55 -7.25
N VAL A 280 -7.64 -0.46 -7.46
CA VAL A 280 -7.69 -1.34 -8.63
C VAL A 280 -7.85 -2.79 -8.15
N MET A 281 -8.96 -3.43 -8.50
CA MET A 281 -9.21 -4.83 -8.21
C MET A 281 -8.48 -5.73 -9.22
N ALA A 282 -7.62 -6.63 -8.76
CA ALA A 282 -6.94 -7.67 -9.56
C ALA A 282 -7.79 -8.94 -9.75
N GLY A 283 -8.93 -9.02 -9.05
CA GLY A 283 -9.90 -10.12 -9.10
C GLY A 283 -10.74 -10.19 -7.82
N TRP A 284 -11.75 -11.05 -7.83
CA TRP A 284 -12.55 -11.40 -6.65
C TRP A 284 -13.24 -12.75 -6.87
N ASP A 285 -12.91 -13.73 -6.06
CA ASP A 285 -13.52 -15.05 -6.04
C ASP A 285 -13.14 -15.79 -4.74
N ASP A 286 -13.92 -15.57 -3.68
CA ASP A 286 -13.72 -16.16 -2.35
C ASP A 286 -14.32 -17.57 -2.20
N ARG A 287 -14.72 -18.22 -3.30
CA ARG A 287 -15.20 -19.61 -3.29
C ARG A 287 -14.22 -20.63 -2.68
N PRO A 288 -12.88 -20.47 -2.74
CA PRO A 288 -11.96 -21.34 -1.98
C PRO A 288 -12.33 -21.41 -0.49
N ARG A 289 -12.68 -20.25 0.09
CA ARG A 289 -13.09 -20.14 1.49
C ARG A 289 -14.47 -20.71 1.77
N ALA A 290 -15.37 -20.74 0.79
CA ALA A 290 -16.68 -21.39 0.97
C ALA A 290 -16.55 -22.91 1.17
N THR A 291 -15.57 -23.54 0.51
CA THR A 291 -15.34 -24.98 0.58
C THR A 291 -14.51 -25.42 1.80
N SER A 292 -13.77 -24.51 2.40
CA SER A 292 -12.97 -24.75 3.62
C SER A 292 -12.87 -23.44 4.40
N PRO A 293 -13.93 -23.07 5.13
CA PRO A 293 -14.05 -21.75 5.73
C PRO A 293 -13.00 -21.55 6.81
N ALA A 294 -12.34 -20.40 6.73
CA ALA A 294 -11.41 -19.98 7.75
C ALA A 294 -12.13 -19.78 9.10
N PRO A 295 -11.46 -20.02 10.25
CA PRO A 295 -12.09 -19.93 11.56
C PRO A 295 -12.80 -18.59 11.85
N TRP A 296 -12.30 -17.48 11.30
CA TRP A 296 -12.86 -16.13 11.49
C TRP A 296 -14.08 -15.82 10.61
N GLN A 297 -14.47 -16.70 9.69
CA GLN A 297 -15.58 -16.48 8.76
C GLN A 297 -16.85 -17.27 9.12
N ARG A 298 -16.87 -17.95 10.26
CA ARG A 298 -18.00 -18.80 10.70
C ARG A 298 -19.35 -18.08 10.71
N LYS A 299 -19.37 -16.75 10.95
CA LYS A 299 -20.59 -15.92 10.96
C LYS A 299 -21.04 -15.42 9.57
N ARG A 300 -20.28 -15.68 8.51
CA ARG A 300 -20.61 -15.27 7.12
C ARG A 300 -20.56 -16.41 6.12
N MET A 301 -20.65 -17.66 6.59
CA MET A 301 -20.54 -18.84 5.74
C MET A 301 -21.59 -18.85 4.62
N ASP A 302 -22.78 -18.29 4.87
CA ASP A 302 -23.87 -18.11 3.92
C ASP A 302 -23.52 -17.16 2.76
N LYS A 303 -22.51 -16.29 2.93
CA LYS A 303 -22.10 -15.28 1.95
C LYS A 303 -20.81 -15.65 1.21
N LEU A 304 -20.03 -16.59 1.71
CA LEU A 304 -18.78 -17.01 1.07
C LEU A 304 -19.06 -17.65 -0.29
N GLY A 305 -18.33 -17.23 -1.32
CA GLY A 305 -18.48 -17.77 -2.66
C GLY A 305 -19.78 -17.41 -3.38
N ALA A 306 -20.62 -16.55 -2.78
CA ALA A 306 -21.86 -16.08 -3.37
C ALA A 306 -21.60 -15.10 -4.53
N VAL A 307 -20.54 -14.30 -4.40
CA VAL A 307 -20.11 -13.30 -5.38
C VAL A 307 -18.72 -13.66 -5.87
N TYR A 308 -18.57 -13.81 -7.18
CA TYR A 308 -17.29 -14.12 -7.82
C TYR A 308 -17.28 -13.69 -9.27
N PHE A 309 -16.08 -13.49 -9.81
CA PHE A 309 -15.87 -13.08 -11.19
C PHE A 309 -14.93 -14.06 -11.90
N ALA A 310 -14.98 -14.07 -13.22
CA ALA A 310 -14.00 -14.80 -14.02
C ALA A 310 -12.59 -14.27 -13.72
N PRO A 311 -11.56 -15.14 -13.67
CA PRO A 311 -10.18 -14.71 -13.45
C PRO A 311 -9.76 -13.61 -14.43
N ALA A 312 -9.12 -12.58 -13.91
CA ALA A 312 -8.60 -11.48 -14.72
C ALA A 312 -7.45 -11.98 -15.60
N ARG A 313 -7.48 -11.63 -16.90
CA ARG A 313 -6.31 -11.80 -17.75
C ARG A 313 -5.23 -10.76 -17.38
N PRO A 314 -3.93 -11.10 -17.48
CA PRO A 314 -2.85 -10.16 -17.18
C PRO A 314 -2.93 -8.80 -17.90
N ASP A 315 -3.33 -8.80 -19.17
CA ASP A 315 -3.50 -7.59 -19.99
C ASP A 315 -4.65 -6.71 -19.49
N ALA A 316 -5.75 -7.30 -19.03
CA ALA A 316 -6.88 -6.58 -18.47
C ALA A 316 -6.54 -5.89 -17.14
N ILE A 317 -5.75 -6.52 -16.26
CA ILE A 317 -5.27 -5.89 -15.02
C ILE A 317 -4.36 -4.71 -15.35
N ALA A 318 -3.41 -4.89 -16.28
CA ALA A 318 -2.51 -3.82 -16.70
C ALA A 318 -3.25 -2.64 -17.33
N ALA A 319 -4.28 -2.90 -18.14
CA ALA A 319 -5.16 -1.87 -18.67
C ALA A 319 -5.89 -1.11 -17.54
N HIS A 320 -6.39 -1.82 -16.53
CA HIS A 320 -7.07 -1.21 -15.40
C HIS A 320 -6.15 -0.32 -14.55
N VAL A 321 -4.89 -0.72 -14.36
CA VAL A 321 -3.87 0.10 -13.69
C VAL A 321 -3.62 1.39 -14.48
N ARG A 322 -3.50 1.32 -15.82
CA ARG A 322 -3.36 2.52 -16.66
C ARG A 322 -4.56 3.46 -16.55
N GLU A 323 -5.78 2.92 -16.57
CA GLU A 323 -6.99 3.74 -16.37
C GLU A 323 -6.99 4.46 -15.02
N ALA A 324 -6.52 3.80 -13.95
CA ALA A 324 -6.39 4.42 -12.64
C ALA A 324 -5.33 5.54 -12.62
N ILE A 325 -4.21 5.36 -13.32
CA ILE A 325 -3.18 6.39 -13.50
C ILE A 325 -3.77 7.60 -14.19
N ASP A 326 -4.38 7.40 -15.36
CA ASP A 326 -4.97 8.48 -16.17
C ASP A 326 -6.02 9.24 -15.37
N TRP A 327 -6.90 8.50 -14.69
CA TRP A 327 -7.91 9.10 -13.83
C TRP A 327 -7.30 9.93 -12.71
N THR A 328 -6.27 9.42 -12.03
CA THR A 328 -5.62 10.11 -10.90
C THR A 328 -4.90 11.37 -11.37
N VAL A 329 -4.16 11.29 -12.48
CA VAL A 329 -3.46 12.42 -13.08
C VAL A 329 -4.45 13.48 -13.53
N GLN A 330 -5.61 13.11 -14.08
CA GLN A 330 -6.66 14.06 -14.45
C GLN A 330 -7.25 14.81 -13.24
N GLN A 331 -7.16 14.28 -12.01
CA GLN A 331 -7.70 14.96 -10.83
C GLN A 331 -6.77 16.04 -10.26
N ALA A 332 -5.45 15.85 -10.34
CA ALA A 332 -4.50 16.72 -9.62
C ALA A 332 -3.15 16.93 -10.33
N GLY A 333 -2.97 16.43 -11.55
CA GLY A 333 -1.67 16.34 -12.23
C GLY A 333 -0.73 15.32 -11.58
N ALA A 334 0.31 14.85 -12.28
CA ALA A 334 1.20 13.79 -11.78
C ALA A 334 1.87 14.14 -10.43
N LYS A 335 2.50 15.32 -10.31
CA LYS A 335 3.16 15.79 -9.08
C LYS A 335 2.21 16.03 -7.91
N GLY A 336 0.95 16.31 -8.21
CA GLY A 336 -0.12 16.56 -7.23
C GLY A 336 -0.95 15.32 -6.93
N SER A 337 -0.67 14.17 -7.54
CA SER A 337 -1.54 12.99 -7.46
C SER A 337 -1.48 12.29 -6.10
N ASN A 338 -2.60 11.66 -5.74
CA ASN A 338 -2.62 10.68 -4.65
C ASN A 338 -1.99 9.37 -5.12
N PRO A 339 -1.50 8.51 -4.21
CA PRO A 339 -1.10 7.16 -4.60
C PRO A 339 -2.31 6.38 -5.13
N ILE A 340 -2.04 5.30 -5.85
CA ILE A 340 -3.00 4.29 -6.29
C ILE A 340 -2.77 3.03 -5.46
N ILE A 341 -3.83 2.31 -5.09
CA ILE A 341 -3.73 1.07 -4.35
C ILE A 341 -4.39 -0.08 -5.13
N ILE A 342 -3.72 -1.24 -5.20
CA ILE A 342 -4.21 -2.44 -5.89
C ILE A 342 -4.64 -3.47 -4.84
N TYR A 343 -5.85 -4.02 -4.98
CA TYR A 343 -6.30 -5.23 -4.30
C TYR A 343 -6.05 -6.43 -5.22
N ALA A 344 -5.09 -7.31 -4.96
CA ALA A 344 -4.08 -7.26 -3.91
C ALA A 344 -2.80 -7.90 -4.45
N TRP A 345 -1.69 -7.76 -3.71
CA TRP A 345 -0.46 -8.47 -4.01
C TRP A 345 -0.67 -9.98 -3.88
N ASN A 346 -1.24 -10.45 -2.77
CA ASN A 346 -1.23 -11.87 -2.41
C ASN A 346 -2.51 -12.33 -1.68
N GLU A 347 -3.71 -11.92 -2.07
CA GLU A 347 -4.96 -12.48 -1.50
C GLU A 347 -5.53 -13.59 -2.39
N ASN A 348 -4.70 -14.59 -2.66
CA ASN A 348 -4.98 -15.66 -3.63
C ASN A 348 -6.24 -16.47 -3.29
N ASP A 349 -6.54 -16.70 -2.01
CA ASP A 349 -7.72 -17.43 -1.55
C ASP A 349 -9.02 -16.60 -1.61
N GLU A 350 -8.91 -15.26 -1.69
CA GLU A 350 -10.01 -14.34 -2.02
C GLU A 350 -10.11 -14.04 -3.53
N GLY A 351 -9.14 -14.50 -4.32
CA GLY A 351 -9.10 -14.31 -5.76
C GLY A 351 -8.54 -12.96 -6.23
N GLY A 352 -7.89 -12.20 -5.36
CA GLY A 352 -7.15 -10.97 -5.70
C GLY A 352 -5.64 -11.17 -5.54
N TRP A 353 -4.91 -11.37 -6.65
CA TRP A 353 -3.46 -11.56 -6.58
C TRP A 353 -2.71 -10.96 -7.76
N LEU A 354 -1.50 -10.49 -7.48
CA LEU A 354 -0.44 -10.17 -8.45
C LEU A 354 0.77 -11.09 -8.28
N ILE A 355 0.99 -11.61 -7.07
CA ILE A 355 2.09 -12.53 -6.76
C ILE A 355 2.08 -13.69 -7.77
N PRO A 356 3.23 -14.05 -8.35
CA PRO A 356 3.31 -15.17 -9.28
C PRO A 356 2.76 -16.46 -8.68
N THR A 357 2.10 -17.27 -9.50
CA THR A 357 1.60 -18.60 -9.11
C THR A 357 2.41 -19.70 -9.79
N LEU A 358 2.32 -20.92 -9.28
CA LEU A 358 2.92 -22.09 -9.93
C LEU A 358 2.38 -22.32 -11.34
N SER A 359 1.14 -21.88 -11.62
CA SER A 359 0.45 -22.16 -12.88
C SER A 359 0.64 -21.08 -13.94
N GLU A 360 0.69 -19.79 -13.57
CA GLU A 360 0.78 -18.69 -14.55
C GLU A 360 2.11 -17.94 -14.49
N GLY A 361 3.01 -18.31 -13.57
CA GLY A 361 4.28 -17.63 -13.36
C GLY A 361 4.08 -16.14 -13.10
N SER A 362 4.96 -15.31 -13.67
CA SER A 362 4.98 -13.86 -13.51
C SER A 362 4.11 -13.09 -14.51
N ALA A 363 3.19 -13.74 -15.24
CA ALA A 363 2.46 -13.09 -16.33
C ALA A 363 1.74 -11.78 -15.94
N ARG A 364 1.11 -11.72 -14.75
CA ARG A 364 0.47 -10.50 -14.21
C ARG A 364 1.48 -9.39 -13.95
N VAL A 365 2.58 -9.74 -13.27
CA VAL A 365 3.69 -8.83 -12.95
C VAL A 365 4.31 -8.26 -14.22
N GLU A 366 4.60 -9.10 -15.21
CA GLU A 366 5.19 -8.70 -16.49
C GLU A 366 4.27 -7.77 -17.27
N SER A 367 2.98 -8.10 -17.35
CA SER A 367 1.99 -7.30 -18.06
C SER A 367 1.88 -5.89 -17.48
N ILE A 368 1.76 -5.77 -16.15
CA ILE A 368 1.72 -4.46 -15.46
C ILE A 368 3.04 -3.71 -15.68
N GLY A 369 4.18 -4.36 -15.45
CA GLY A 369 5.50 -3.75 -15.63
C GLY A 369 5.73 -3.22 -17.04
N ASN A 370 5.30 -3.95 -18.06
CA ASN A 370 5.34 -3.51 -19.45
C ASN A 370 4.46 -2.28 -19.69
N ALA A 371 3.22 -2.31 -19.19
CA ALA A 371 2.30 -1.18 -19.31
C ALA A 371 2.85 0.08 -18.62
N LEU A 372 3.37 -0.04 -17.40
CA LEU A 372 3.94 1.10 -16.67
C LEU A 372 5.20 1.66 -17.35
N ARG A 373 6.08 0.80 -17.88
CA ARG A 373 7.25 1.27 -18.65
C ARG A 373 6.86 2.03 -19.92
N GLN A 374 5.71 1.77 -20.50
CA GLN A 374 5.24 2.49 -21.69
C GLN A 374 4.48 3.77 -21.32
N HIS A 375 3.76 3.75 -20.20
CA HIS A 375 2.82 4.80 -19.80
C HIS A 375 3.43 5.87 -18.89
N CYS A 376 4.47 5.52 -18.13
CA CYS A 376 5.08 6.36 -17.09
C CYS A 376 6.51 6.83 -17.43
N ARG A 377 6.96 6.65 -18.69
CA ARG A 377 8.28 7.08 -19.15
C ARG A 377 8.25 8.45 -19.82
#